data_AF-A0AA37EKF3-F1
#
_entry.id   AF-A0AA37EKF3-F1
#
_cell.length_a   1.000
_cell.length_b   1.000
_cell.length_c   1.000
_cell.angle_alpha   90.00
_cell.angle_beta   90.00
_cell.angle_gamma   90.00
#
_symmetry.space_group_name_H-M   'P 1'
#
loop_
_entity.id
_entity.type
_entity.pdbx_description
1 polymer ?
#
loop_
_entity_poly.entity_id
_entity_poly.type
_entity_poly.pdbx_seq_one_letter_code
_entity_poly.pdbx_strand_id
1 'polypeptide(L)'
;MKQINYKKLIIPNIPYVFFVYLFDKVGQAVRLAPGADISEKILNITQGFSEAFSNALPSVHPLDLLIGIVGAVVIRLIVYFKGKNARKYRKGAEYGSARWGNAEDIKPYIDPDFQNNIILTQTERLTMNSRPKQPKYARNKNVVVIGGSGSGKTRFFVKPNLMQLHSSYVLTDPKGTVLIECGKLLQRAGYRIKVLNTINFRKSMHYNPFVYIRSEKDVLKVVNTLIVNTKGEGEKSAEDFWVKAERLLYCALIGYIWYEAPAEEMNFTTLLELINASEAREDDEEYQSPVDLLFADLEERSPDHFAVKQYKKYKLAAGVVCSKRLLNQAVGKSLRTHNLKPKKGAQVMRKNEKITALYERLSRDDFGKDDDQQRESNSISNQKAMLEEFAARQGFTNIVHFTDDGISGTCFDRPGFLAMMKEVEAGNVEYLC
;
A
#
# COMPACT_ATOMS: atom_id res chain seq x y z
N MET A 1 -5.98 18.87 31.73
CA MET A 1 -6.25 20.11 30.96
C MET A 1 -5.07 20.40 30.05
N LYS A 2 -5.27 20.54 28.73
CA LYS A 2 -4.16 20.88 27.80
C LYS A 2 -3.68 22.30 28.09
N GLN A 3 -2.39 22.49 28.38
CA GLN A 3 -1.80 23.82 28.48
C GLN A 3 -2.02 24.57 27.16
N ILE A 4 -2.83 25.62 27.20
CA ILE A 4 -3.07 26.48 26.04
C ILE A 4 -1.79 27.27 25.79
N ASN A 5 -1.19 27.10 24.61
CA ASN A 5 -0.03 27.89 24.22
C ASN A 5 -0.52 29.28 23.76
N TYR A 6 -0.58 30.22 24.71
CA TYR A 6 -1.05 31.58 24.48
C TYR A 6 -0.28 32.31 23.38
N LYS A 7 1.03 32.03 23.17
CA LYS A 7 1.81 32.63 22.08
C LYS A 7 1.26 32.23 20.70
N LYS A 8 0.86 30.97 20.52
CA LYS A 8 0.25 30.50 19.27
C LYS A 8 -1.17 31.04 19.04
N LEU A 9 -1.86 31.48 20.09
CA LEU A 9 -3.19 32.09 20.00
C LEU A 9 -3.11 33.60 19.74
N ILE A 10 -2.22 34.31 20.43
CA ILE A 10 -2.17 35.77 20.41
C ILE A 10 -1.47 36.29 19.14
N ILE A 11 -0.28 35.76 18.82
CA ILE A 11 0.57 36.30 17.73
C ILE A 11 -0.15 36.34 16.37
N PRO A 12 -0.87 35.30 15.94
CA PRO A 12 -1.58 35.33 14.66
C PRO A 12 -2.79 36.28 14.64
N ASN A 13 -3.30 36.69 15.80
CA ASN A 13 -4.49 37.53 15.91
C ASN A 13 -4.21 39.04 16.05
N ILE A 14 -2.97 39.42 16.40
CA ILE A 14 -2.55 40.83 16.53
C ILE A 14 -2.88 41.69 15.29
N PRO A 15 -2.66 41.24 14.04
CA PRO A 15 -2.99 42.05 12.86
C PRO A 15 -4.48 42.39 12.76
N TYR A 16 -5.38 41.53 13.24
CA TYR A 16 -6.82 41.80 13.19
C TYR A 16 -7.24 42.86 14.19
N VAL A 17 -6.54 43.00 15.31
CA VAL A 17 -6.75 44.11 16.26
C VAL A 17 -6.42 45.46 15.59
N PHE A 18 -5.37 45.49 14.77
CA PHE A 18 -5.04 46.68 13.98
C PHE A 18 -6.12 46.99 12.93
N PHE A 19 -6.70 45.96 12.29
CA PHE A 19 -7.84 46.16 11.40
C PHE A 19 -9.08 46.68 12.14
N VAL A 20 -9.36 46.22 13.37
CA VAL A 20 -10.45 46.78 14.18
C VAL A 20 -10.26 48.29 14.35
N TYR A 21 -9.06 48.72 14.73
CA TYR A 21 -8.72 50.14 14.88
C TYR A 21 -8.86 50.91 13.55
N LEU A 22 -8.37 50.36 12.44
CA LEU A 22 -8.43 51.04 11.14
C LEU A 22 -9.88 51.22 10.65
N PHE A 23 -10.70 50.18 10.75
CA PHE A 23 -12.11 50.25 10.34
C PHE A 23 -12.95 51.08 11.29
N ASP A 24 -12.62 51.10 12.59
CA ASP A 24 -13.20 52.02 13.57
C ASP A 24 -12.93 53.49 13.18
N LYS A 25 -11.70 53.81 12.76
CA LYS A 25 -11.34 55.15 12.26
C LYS A 25 -12.07 55.53 10.97
N VAL A 26 -12.34 54.56 10.10
CA VAL A 26 -13.18 54.77 8.90
C VAL A 26 -14.62 55.10 9.32
N GLY A 27 -15.19 54.37 10.28
CA GLY A 27 -16.52 54.68 10.84
C GLY A 27 -16.57 56.07 11.46
N GLN A 28 -15.56 56.41 12.26
CA GLN A 28 -15.40 57.74 12.87
C GLN A 28 -15.30 58.85 11.81
N ALA A 29 -14.53 58.63 10.74
CA ALA A 29 -14.37 59.62 9.67
C ALA A 29 -15.68 59.87 8.91
N VAL A 30 -16.47 58.83 8.61
CA VAL A 30 -17.80 58.98 7.97
C VAL A 30 -18.79 59.70 8.88
N ARG A 31 -18.68 59.50 10.19
CA ARG A 31 -19.52 60.18 11.18
C ARG A 31 -19.21 61.67 11.27
N LEU A 32 -17.92 62.02 11.30
CA LEU A 32 -17.41 63.40 11.43
C LEU A 32 -17.44 64.18 10.10
N ALA A 33 -17.50 63.50 8.95
CA ALA A 33 -17.60 64.16 7.65
C ALA A 33 -18.89 65.01 7.55
N PRO A 34 -18.79 66.29 7.12
CA PRO A 34 -19.93 67.17 6.97
C PRO A 34 -20.83 66.75 5.79
N GLY A 35 -22.15 66.82 6.00
CA GLY A 35 -23.16 66.44 5.02
C GLY A 35 -24.32 65.68 5.67
N ALA A 36 -25.55 65.92 5.19
CA ALA A 36 -26.74 65.23 5.70
C ALA A 36 -26.92 63.87 5.03
N ASP A 37 -26.59 63.79 3.74
CA ASP A 37 -26.73 62.58 2.93
C ASP A 37 -25.38 61.88 2.70
N ILE A 38 -25.46 60.59 2.36
CA ILE A 38 -24.29 59.72 2.16
C ILE A 38 -23.35 60.27 1.07
N SER A 39 -23.90 60.87 0.00
CA SER A 39 -23.12 61.44 -1.10
C SER A 39 -22.24 62.60 -0.64
N GLU A 40 -22.80 63.51 0.17
CA GLU A 40 -22.08 64.66 0.73
C GLU A 40 -20.99 64.21 1.72
N LYS A 41 -21.30 63.22 2.56
CA LYS A 41 -20.32 62.64 3.48
C LYS A 41 -19.14 61.97 2.77
N ILE A 42 -19.38 61.35 1.61
CA ILE A 42 -18.31 60.78 0.79
C ILE A 42 -17.46 61.89 0.16
N LEU A 43 -18.09 62.95 -0.35
CA LEU A 43 -17.38 64.09 -0.94
C LEU A 43 -16.46 64.79 0.09
N ASN A 44 -16.88 64.86 1.35
CA ASN A 44 -16.13 65.52 2.43
C ASN A 44 -15.35 64.55 3.33
N ILE A 45 -15.17 63.28 2.92
CA ILE A 45 -14.57 62.25 3.76
C ILE A 45 -13.13 62.58 4.19
N THR A 46 -12.40 63.34 3.37
CA THR A 46 -11.03 63.79 3.67
C THR A 46 -10.99 64.67 4.92
N GLN A 47 -12.00 65.53 5.11
CA GLN A 47 -12.14 66.33 6.34
C GLN A 47 -12.50 65.45 7.53
N GLY A 48 -13.43 64.51 7.34
CA GLY A 48 -13.78 63.51 8.36
C GLY A 48 -12.59 62.67 8.83
N PHE A 49 -11.67 62.30 7.93
CA PHE A 49 -10.43 61.62 8.29
C PHE A 49 -9.46 62.53 9.06
N SER A 50 -9.31 63.79 8.64
CA SER A 50 -8.47 64.76 9.36
C SER A 50 -8.94 64.91 10.82
N GLU A 51 -10.25 64.96 11.04
CA GLU A 51 -10.82 65.04 12.38
C GLU A 51 -10.72 63.72 13.14
N ALA A 52 -10.98 62.57 12.50
CA ALA A 52 -10.88 61.26 13.13
C ALA A 52 -9.44 60.93 13.59
N PHE A 53 -8.42 61.42 12.88
CA PHE A 53 -7.00 61.23 13.23
C PHE A 53 -6.42 62.33 14.13
N SER A 54 -7.18 63.39 14.43
CA SER A 54 -6.78 64.40 15.42
C SER A 54 -6.55 63.79 16.81
N ASN A 55 -7.26 62.70 17.12
CA ASN A 55 -7.01 61.83 18.26
C ASN A 55 -6.65 60.41 17.79
N ALA A 56 -5.49 59.91 18.21
CA ALA A 56 -5.00 58.59 17.83
C ALA A 56 -5.72 57.42 18.55
N LEU A 57 -6.56 57.72 19.55
CA LEU A 57 -7.33 56.69 20.25
C LEU A 57 -8.55 56.23 19.43
N PRO A 58 -8.98 54.96 19.54
CA PRO A 58 -10.18 54.47 18.88
C PRO A 58 -11.43 55.24 19.33
N SER A 59 -12.42 55.33 18.45
CA SER A 59 -13.73 55.87 18.78
C SER A 59 -14.41 54.98 19.82
N VAL A 60 -15.07 55.60 20.81
CA VAL A 60 -15.91 54.89 21.79
C VAL A 60 -17.37 54.83 21.35
N HIS A 61 -17.68 55.33 20.15
CA HIS A 61 -19.04 55.35 19.65
C HIS A 61 -19.46 53.93 19.22
N PRO A 62 -20.64 53.42 19.65
CA PRO A 62 -21.03 52.03 19.42
C PRO A 62 -21.03 51.61 17.95
N LEU A 63 -21.43 52.51 17.04
CA LEU A 63 -21.47 52.24 15.60
C LEU A 63 -20.07 52.16 14.97
N ASP A 64 -19.12 52.99 15.40
CA ASP A 64 -17.76 53.02 14.86
C ASP A 64 -17.02 51.73 15.28
N LEU A 65 -17.17 51.33 16.55
CA LEU A 65 -16.63 50.08 17.09
C LEU A 65 -17.22 48.85 16.38
N LEU A 66 -18.52 48.89 16.07
CA LEU A 66 -19.18 47.82 15.32
C LEU A 66 -18.61 47.70 13.89
N ILE A 67 -18.41 48.84 13.21
CA ILE A 67 -17.75 48.88 11.90
C ILE A 67 -16.32 48.32 12.00
N GLY A 68 -15.58 48.68 13.05
CA GLY A 68 -14.28 48.13 13.38
C GLY A 68 -14.25 46.61 13.46
N ILE A 69 -15.12 46.04 14.30
CA ILE A 69 -15.22 44.59 14.53
C ILE A 69 -15.65 43.87 13.25
N VAL A 70 -16.69 44.35 12.56
CA VAL A 70 -17.20 43.73 11.33
C VAL A 70 -16.13 43.76 10.24
N GLY A 71 -15.43 44.88 10.05
CA GLY A 71 -14.35 44.99 9.06
C GLY A 71 -13.21 44.00 9.32
N ALA A 72 -12.79 43.85 10.58
CA ALA A 72 -11.77 42.87 10.95
C ALA A 72 -12.23 41.41 10.74
N VAL A 73 -13.50 41.10 11.03
CA VAL A 73 -14.09 39.77 10.77
C VAL A 73 -14.11 39.48 9.28
N VAL A 74 -14.49 40.44 8.42
CA VAL A 74 -14.46 40.28 6.96
C VAL A 74 -13.04 40.00 6.47
N ILE A 75 -12.03 40.76 6.91
CA ILE A 75 -10.62 40.50 6.56
C ILE A 75 -10.18 39.11 7.02
N ARG A 76 -10.56 38.69 8.23
CA ARG A 76 -10.25 37.36 8.76
C ARG A 76 -10.90 36.25 7.94
N LEU A 77 -12.13 36.44 7.49
CA LEU A 77 -12.81 35.50 6.59
C LEU A 77 -12.08 35.43 5.23
N ILE A 78 -11.69 36.56 4.64
CA ILE A 78 -10.93 36.60 3.38
C ILE A 78 -9.61 35.83 3.51
N VAL A 79 -8.85 36.05 4.59
CA VAL A 79 -7.58 35.33 4.86
C VAL A 79 -7.85 33.85 5.09
N TYR A 80 -8.89 33.49 5.83
CA TYR A 80 -9.28 32.10 6.08
C TYR A 80 -9.66 31.35 4.80
N PHE A 81 -10.49 31.95 3.94
CA PHE A 81 -10.87 31.36 2.66
C PHE A 81 -9.68 31.27 1.69
N LYS A 82 -8.81 32.29 1.63
CA LYS A 82 -7.55 32.22 0.86
C LYS A 82 -6.61 31.15 1.39
N GLY A 83 -6.53 30.96 2.70
CA GLY A 83 -5.74 29.91 3.35
C GLY A 83 -6.28 28.51 3.07
N LYS A 84 -7.61 28.31 3.14
CA LYS A 84 -8.24 27.04 2.77
C LYS A 84 -8.13 26.72 1.27
N ASN A 85 -8.14 27.73 0.42
CA ASN A 85 -7.89 27.59 -1.01
C ASN A 85 -6.40 27.63 -1.40
N ALA A 86 -5.47 27.65 -0.44
CA ALA A 86 -4.04 27.45 -0.69
C ALA A 86 -3.74 25.96 -0.95
N ARG A 87 -4.46 25.35 -1.89
CA ARG A 87 -4.02 24.11 -2.52
C ARG A 87 -2.66 24.39 -3.19
N LYS A 88 -1.78 23.38 -3.25
CA LYS A 88 -0.45 23.47 -3.90
C LYS A 88 -0.59 23.54 -5.43
N TYR A 89 -1.29 24.54 -5.95
CA TYR A 89 -1.37 24.81 -7.38
C TYR A 89 -0.26 25.77 -7.78
N ARG A 90 0.43 25.45 -8.87
CA ARG A 90 1.32 26.40 -9.54
C ARG A 90 0.44 27.42 -10.25
N LYS A 91 0.14 28.54 -9.59
CA LYS A 91 -0.68 29.60 -10.18
C LYS A 91 0.01 30.14 -11.44
N GLY A 92 -0.73 30.19 -12.56
CA GLY A 92 -0.20 30.64 -13.85
C GLY A 92 0.60 29.60 -14.64
N ALA A 93 0.64 28.34 -14.21
CA ALA A 93 1.26 27.26 -14.96
C ALA A 93 0.23 26.18 -15.32
N GLU A 94 0.15 25.85 -16.60
CA GLU A 94 -0.71 24.78 -17.09
C GLU A 94 -0.23 23.40 -16.60
N TYR A 95 -1.17 22.46 -16.59
CA TYR A 95 -0.87 21.06 -16.35
C TYR A 95 0.10 20.56 -17.43
N GLY A 96 1.22 19.94 -17.02
CA GLY A 96 2.26 19.51 -17.97
C GLY A 96 3.38 20.54 -18.21
N SER A 97 3.44 21.64 -17.47
CA SER A 97 4.56 22.62 -17.47
C SER A 97 5.93 22.07 -17.00
N ALA A 98 6.09 20.74 -16.94
CA ALA A 98 7.37 20.11 -16.67
C ALA A 98 8.31 20.34 -17.87
N ARG A 99 9.57 20.66 -17.56
CA ARG A 99 10.65 20.74 -18.56
C ARG A 99 11.74 19.75 -18.18
N TRP A 100 12.60 19.43 -19.14
CA TRP A 100 13.86 18.75 -18.86
C TRP A 100 14.67 19.56 -17.85
N GLY A 101 15.10 18.89 -16.79
CA GLY A 101 16.01 19.47 -15.80
C GLY A 101 17.42 19.60 -16.37
N ASN A 102 18.16 20.58 -15.90
CA ASN A 102 19.58 20.77 -16.21
C ASN A 102 20.44 20.59 -14.94
N ALA A 103 21.77 20.64 -15.11
CA ALA A 103 22.70 20.45 -14.01
C ALA A 103 22.53 21.48 -12.88
N GLU A 104 22.18 22.73 -13.21
CA GLU A 104 21.94 23.78 -12.20
C GLU A 104 20.68 23.51 -11.38
N ASP A 105 19.66 22.85 -11.95
CA ASP A 105 18.46 22.47 -11.22
C ASP A 105 18.76 21.44 -10.12
N ILE A 106 19.71 20.51 -10.34
CA ILE A 106 20.04 19.46 -9.37
C ILE A 106 21.15 19.87 -8.39
N LYS A 107 21.99 20.85 -8.74
CA LYS A 107 23.14 21.30 -7.95
C LYS A 107 22.85 21.55 -6.46
N PRO A 108 21.71 22.14 -6.06
CA PRO A 108 21.40 22.35 -4.63
C PRO A 108 21.18 21.05 -3.84
N TYR A 109 20.98 19.93 -4.54
CA TYR A 109 20.72 18.61 -3.97
C TYR A 109 21.98 17.72 -3.98
N ILE A 110 23.11 18.20 -4.48
CA ILE A 110 24.37 17.45 -4.54
C ILE A 110 25.17 17.70 -3.26
N ASP A 111 25.69 16.64 -2.67
CA ASP A 111 26.68 16.71 -1.59
C ASP A 111 28.07 17.04 -2.15
N PRO A 112 28.85 17.94 -1.52
CA PRO A 112 30.22 18.23 -1.95
C PRO A 112 31.13 16.99 -1.99
N ASP A 113 30.93 16.04 -1.08
CA ASP A 113 31.64 14.76 -1.11
C ASP A 113 30.97 13.81 -2.10
N PHE A 114 31.71 13.44 -3.14
CA PHE A 114 31.23 12.56 -4.21
C PHE A 114 30.60 11.28 -3.66
N GLN A 115 31.24 10.62 -2.69
CA GLN A 115 30.82 9.32 -2.16
C GLN A 115 29.50 9.41 -1.36
N ASN A 116 29.14 10.60 -0.89
CA ASN A 116 27.89 10.86 -0.17
C ASN A 116 26.71 11.17 -1.11
N ASN A 117 26.77 10.71 -2.35
CA ASN A 117 25.70 10.92 -3.32
C ASN A 117 25.24 9.62 -3.98
N ILE A 118 23.96 9.55 -4.33
CA ILE A 118 23.44 8.61 -5.32
C ILE A 118 23.82 9.14 -6.70
N ILE A 119 24.49 8.30 -7.48
CA ILE A 119 24.82 8.59 -8.88
C ILE A 119 23.59 8.31 -9.73
N LEU A 120 23.05 9.33 -10.39
CA LEU A 120 21.93 9.22 -11.33
C LEU A 120 22.43 9.23 -12.78
N THR A 121 23.34 10.15 -13.10
CA THR A 121 24.01 10.27 -14.39
C THR A 121 25.49 10.64 -14.17
N GLN A 122 26.22 11.00 -15.24
CA GLN A 122 27.59 11.51 -15.13
C GLN A 122 27.68 12.83 -14.35
N THR A 123 26.68 13.71 -14.52
CA THR A 123 26.63 15.08 -13.98
C THR A 123 25.63 15.24 -12.84
N GLU A 124 24.50 14.54 -12.90
CA GLU A 124 23.41 14.64 -11.92
C GLU A 124 23.57 13.61 -10.79
N ARG A 125 23.49 14.10 -9.55
CA ARG A 125 23.67 13.32 -8.33
C ARG A 125 22.68 13.77 -7.26
N LEU A 126 22.38 12.90 -6.30
CA LEU A 126 21.48 13.21 -5.20
C LEU A 126 22.13 12.90 -3.85
N THR A 127 22.20 13.87 -2.95
CA THR A 127 22.80 13.71 -1.63
C THR A 127 22.15 12.58 -0.82
N MET A 128 22.99 11.77 -0.20
CA MET A 128 22.60 10.77 0.79
C MET A 128 22.37 11.38 2.18
N ASN A 129 22.57 12.69 2.36
CA ASN A 129 22.28 13.36 3.61
C ASN A 129 20.76 13.54 3.79
N SER A 130 20.22 13.04 4.91
CA SER A 130 18.80 13.19 5.25
C SER A 130 18.44 14.58 5.79
N ARG A 131 19.44 15.36 6.21
CA ARG A 131 19.28 16.69 6.84
C ARG A 131 20.20 17.71 6.17
N PRO A 132 19.92 18.09 4.91
CA PRO A 132 20.68 19.16 4.27
C PRO A 132 20.51 20.48 5.04
N LYS A 133 21.52 21.36 4.95
CA LYS A 133 21.52 22.67 5.64
C LYS A 133 20.24 23.48 5.38
N GLN A 134 19.68 23.36 4.18
CA GLN A 134 18.40 23.97 3.82
C GLN A 134 17.34 22.87 3.67
N PRO A 135 16.34 22.77 4.58
CA PRO A 135 15.35 21.69 4.57
C PRO A 135 14.54 21.55 3.27
N LYS A 136 14.37 22.63 2.50
CA LYS A 136 13.69 22.61 1.19
C LYS A 136 14.35 21.67 0.18
N TYR A 137 15.64 21.37 0.34
CA TYR A 137 16.41 20.48 -0.52
C TYR A 137 16.45 19.04 -0.02
N ALA A 138 15.78 18.71 1.09
CA ALA A 138 15.59 17.32 1.46
C ALA A 138 14.70 16.64 0.41
N ARG A 139 15.17 15.51 -0.14
CA ARG A 139 14.45 14.72 -1.15
C ARG A 139 14.37 13.26 -0.74
N ASN A 140 13.35 12.59 -1.28
CA ASN A 140 13.24 11.15 -1.19
C ASN A 140 14.40 10.52 -1.99
N LYS A 141 14.99 9.47 -1.43
CA LYS A 141 16.16 8.76 -2.00
C LYS A 141 15.78 7.48 -2.72
N ASN A 142 14.49 7.15 -2.75
CA ASN A 142 13.99 6.03 -3.54
C ASN A 142 14.10 6.39 -5.02
N VAL A 143 14.87 5.60 -5.77
CA VAL A 143 15.07 5.76 -7.21
C VAL A 143 14.42 4.60 -7.93
N VAL A 144 13.60 4.90 -8.93
CA VAL A 144 13.03 3.92 -9.85
C VAL A 144 13.77 4.05 -11.18
N VAL A 145 14.43 2.97 -11.60
CA VAL A 145 15.17 2.92 -12.88
C VAL A 145 14.38 2.07 -13.86
N ILE A 146 13.82 2.71 -14.87
CA ILE A 146 13.02 2.06 -15.92
C ILE A 146 13.89 1.87 -17.16
N GLY A 147 13.88 0.66 -17.71
CA GLY A 147 14.56 0.36 -18.95
C GLY A 147 14.30 -1.07 -19.39
N GLY A 148 14.30 -1.32 -20.70
CA GLY A 148 14.12 -2.65 -21.28
C GLY A 148 15.21 -3.64 -20.88
N SER A 149 15.06 -4.90 -21.29
CA SER A 149 16.17 -5.87 -21.19
C SER A 149 17.38 -5.37 -21.99
N GLY A 150 18.60 -5.63 -21.52
CA GLY A 150 19.82 -5.19 -22.20
C GLY A 150 20.19 -3.70 -22.07
N SER A 151 19.30 -2.84 -21.56
CA SER A 151 19.56 -1.38 -21.38
C SER A 151 20.68 -1.02 -20.39
N GLY A 152 21.30 -2.01 -19.74
CA GLY A 152 22.44 -1.79 -18.86
C GLY A 152 22.10 -1.26 -17.46
N LYS A 153 20.85 -1.38 -16.98
CA LYS A 153 20.44 -0.99 -15.61
C LYS A 153 21.45 -1.41 -14.53
N THR A 154 21.86 -2.67 -14.55
CA THR A 154 22.85 -3.20 -13.59
C THR A 154 24.23 -2.56 -13.79
N ARG A 155 24.70 -2.42 -15.03
CA ARG A 155 26.03 -1.92 -15.36
C ARG A 155 26.18 -0.42 -15.08
N PHE A 156 25.17 0.38 -15.41
CA PHE A 156 25.25 1.85 -15.38
C PHE A 156 24.68 2.47 -14.12
N PHE A 157 23.78 1.79 -13.39
CA PHE A 157 23.21 2.33 -12.16
C PHE A 157 23.61 1.54 -10.92
N VAL A 158 23.35 0.22 -10.90
CA VAL A 158 23.57 -0.60 -9.69
C VAL A 158 25.06 -0.70 -9.35
N LYS A 159 25.91 -1.10 -10.31
CA LYS A 159 27.34 -1.28 -10.06
C LYS A 159 28.05 0.01 -9.64
N PRO A 160 27.88 1.16 -10.33
CA PRO A 160 28.56 2.39 -9.91
C PRO A 160 28.17 2.81 -8.49
N ASN A 161 26.88 2.72 -8.13
CA ASN A 161 26.43 3.03 -6.78
C ASN A 161 26.94 2.03 -5.74
N LEU A 162 27.05 0.74 -6.06
CA LEU A 162 27.64 -0.27 -5.17
C LEU A 162 29.15 -0.05 -4.97
N MET A 163 29.86 0.37 -6.03
CA MET A 163 31.29 0.63 -6.01
C MET A 163 31.66 1.93 -5.26
N GLN A 164 30.68 2.74 -4.84
CA GLN A 164 30.93 3.88 -3.95
C GLN A 164 31.26 3.46 -2.51
N LEU A 165 30.90 2.23 -2.09
CA LEU A 165 31.27 1.67 -0.78
C LEU A 165 30.83 2.54 0.42
N HIS A 166 29.74 3.30 0.28
CA HIS A 166 29.33 4.32 1.26
C HIS A 166 28.34 3.80 2.32
N SER A 167 27.70 2.63 2.12
CA SER A 167 26.65 2.13 3.02
C SER A 167 26.61 0.61 3.11
N SER A 168 25.80 0.07 4.02
CA SER A 168 25.38 -1.32 3.98
C SER A 168 24.43 -1.57 2.81
N TYR A 169 24.67 -2.64 2.05
CA TYR A 169 23.89 -2.98 0.87
C TYR A 169 23.12 -4.28 1.05
N VAL A 170 21.85 -4.27 0.64
CA VAL A 170 21.02 -5.47 0.45
C VAL A 170 20.66 -5.53 -1.02
N LEU A 171 21.07 -6.58 -1.71
CA LEU A 171 20.88 -6.72 -3.16
C LEU A 171 20.06 -7.96 -3.47
N THR A 172 19.06 -7.78 -4.32
CA THR A 172 18.45 -8.88 -5.06
C THR A 172 19.25 -9.08 -6.34
N ASP A 173 19.93 -10.23 -6.47
CA ASP A 173 20.77 -10.55 -7.64
C ASP A 173 20.27 -11.81 -8.35
N PRO A 174 19.19 -11.71 -9.17
CA PRO A 174 18.57 -12.87 -9.80
C PRO A 174 19.51 -13.66 -10.72
N LYS A 175 20.54 -12.99 -11.27
CA LYS A 175 21.52 -13.61 -12.17
C LYS A 175 22.81 -14.03 -11.46
N GLY A 176 23.00 -13.63 -10.19
CA GLY A 176 24.22 -13.90 -9.42
C GLY A 176 25.48 -13.20 -9.94
N THR A 177 25.36 -12.29 -10.91
CA THR A 177 26.51 -11.65 -11.57
C THR A 177 27.10 -10.53 -10.73
N VAL A 178 26.26 -9.78 -9.99
CA VAL A 178 26.71 -8.62 -9.21
C VAL A 178 27.68 -9.06 -8.12
N LEU A 179 27.39 -10.16 -7.43
CA LEU A 179 28.30 -10.71 -6.43
C LEU A 179 29.63 -11.16 -7.05
N ILE A 180 29.60 -11.82 -8.22
CA ILE A 180 30.82 -12.28 -8.91
C ILE A 180 31.70 -11.10 -9.32
N GLU A 181 31.09 -10.05 -9.84
CA GLU A 181 31.80 -8.92 -10.44
C GLU A 181 32.26 -7.88 -9.40
N CYS A 182 31.47 -7.65 -8.34
CA CYS A 182 31.74 -6.62 -7.33
C CYS A 182 32.12 -7.20 -5.96
N GLY A 183 31.92 -8.49 -5.71
CA GLY A 183 32.15 -9.10 -4.39
C GLY A 183 33.58 -8.98 -3.89
N LYS A 184 34.57 -9.17 -4.77
CA LYS A 184 35.99 -9.00 -4.40
C LYS A 184 36.32 -7.55 -3.98
N LEU A 185 35.70 -6.56 -4.63
CA LEU A 185 35.85 -5.15 -4.25
C LEU A 185 35.28 -4.92 -2.84
N LEU A 186 34.06 -5.38 -2.59
CA LEU A 186 33.40 -5.26 -1.29
C LEU A 186 34.22 -5.93 -0.19
N GLN A 187 34.72 -7.15 -0.43
CA GLN A 187 35.56 -7.88 0.53
C GLN A 187 36.85 -7.11 0.86
N ARG A 188 37.54 -6.56 -0.15
CA ARG A 188 38.75 -5.75 0.05
C ARG A 188 38.46 -4.46 0.83
N ALA A 189 37.27 -3.89 0.66
CA ALA A 189 36.80 -2.75 1.42
C ALA A 189 36.33 -3.09 2.85
N GLY A 190 36.48 -4.35 3.29
CA GLY A 190 36.13 -4.78 4.66
C GLY A 190 34.66 -5.13 4.87
N TYR A 191 33.85 -5.26 3.82
CA TYR A 191 32.45 -5.65 3.95
C TYR A 191 32.31 -7.12 4.39
N ARG A 192 31.42 -7.35 5.36
CA ARG A 192 30.93 -8.70 5.69
C ARG A 192 29.86 -9.12 4.70
N ILE A 193 30.25 -9.90 3.70
CA ILE A 193 29.34 -10.38 2.67
C ILE A 193 28.54 -11.58 3.19
N LYS A 194 27.21 -11.52 3.07
CA LYS A 194 26.28 -12.61 3.35
C LYS A 194 25.49 -12.94 2.10
N VAL A 195 25.36 -14.23 1.78
CA VAL A 195 24.71 -14.70 0.55
C VAL A 195 23.58 -15.66 0.91
N LEU A 196 22.35 -15.31 0.54
CA LEU A 196 21.20 -16.20 0.59
C LEU A 196 20.86 -16.62 -0.84
N ASN A 197 21.14 -17.87 -1.17
CA ASN A 197 20.83 -18.46 -2.47
C ASN A 197 19.68 -19.46 -2.31
N THR A 198 18.53 -19.13 -2.88
CA THR A 198 17.30 -19.96 -2.83
C THR A 198 17.20 -20.97 -3.97
N ILE A 199 18.12 -20.94 -4.94
CA ILE A 199 18.18 -21.89 -6.06
C ILE A 199 19.19 -23.00 -5.77
N ASN A 200 20.40 -22.62 -5.33
CA ASN A 200 21.45 -23.56 -5.00
C ASN A 200 21.86 -23.38 -3.52
N PHE A 201 21.24 -24.20 -2.66
CA PHE A 201 21.50 -24.17 -1.23
C PHE A 201 22.95 -24.47 -0.86
N ARG A 202 23.70 -25.25 -1.65
CA ARG A 202 25.14 -25.50 -1.41
C ARG A 202 26.00 -24.24 -1.54
N LYS A 203 25.51 -23.23 -2.26
CA LYS A 203 26.16 -21.91 -2.41
C LYS A 203 25.49 -20.82 -1.57
N SER A 204 24.65 -21.22 -0.62
CA SER A 204 23.94 -20.33 0.30
C SER A 204 24.62 -20.37 1.66
N MET A 205 24.56 -19.28 2.40
CA MET A 205 24.95 -19.27 3.82
C MET A 205 23.83 -19.76 4.74
N HIS A 206 22.70 -20.18 4.14
CA HIS A 206 21.47 -20.59 4.80
C HIS A 206 20.86 -19.49 5.69
N TYR A 207 19.58 -19.64 6.01
CA TYR A 207 18.86 -18.68 6.83
C TYR A 207 17.80 -19.43 7.63
N ASN A 208 17.83 -19.23 8.95
CA ASN A 208 16.82 -19.74 9.85
C ASN A 208 16.20 -18.56 10.63
N PRO A 209 14.91 -18.23 10.41
CA PRO A 209 14.27 -17.11 11.08
C PRO A 209 14.10 -17.31 12.58
N PHE A 210 14.04 -18.55 13.08
CA PHE A 210 13.86 -18.84 14.51
C PHE A 210 14.98 -18.27 15.38
N VAL A 211 16.22 -18.22 14.84
CA VAL A 211 17.39 -17.63 15.52
C VAL A 211 17.22 -16.12 15.78
N TYR A 212 16.31 -15.46 15.06
CA TYR A 212 16.06 -14.02 15.17
C TYR A 212 14.79 -13.68 15.97
N ILE A 213 14.04 -14.69 16.44
CA ILE A 213 12.87 -14.49 17.29
C ILE A 213 13.36 -14.23 18.72
N ARG A 214 13.01 -13.07 19.27
CA ARG A 214 13.37 -12.67 20.64
C ARG A 214 12.16 -12.37 21.52
N SER A 215 10.98 -12.37 20.92
CA SER A 215 9.73 -12.01 21.57
C SER A 215 8.54 -12.59 20.81
N GLU A 216 7.40 -12.69 21.47
CA GLU A 216 6.12 -13.04 20.84
C GLU A 216 5.77 -12.10 19.67
N LYS A 217 6.17 -10.83 19.75
CA LYS A 217 5.99 -9.86 18.65
C LYS A 217 6.75 -10.28 17.40
N ASP A 218 7.90 -10.93 17.55
CA ASP A 218 8.68 -11.41 16.42
C ASP A 218 8.06 -12.67 15.81
N VAL A 219 7.44 -13.55 16.61
CA VAL A 219 6.59 -14.65 16.11
C VAL A 219 5.51 -14.09 15.18
N LEU A 220 4.76 -13.07 15.64
CA LEU A 220 3.73 -12.41 14.83
C LEU A 220 4.29 -11.83 13.52
N LYS A 221 5.49 -11.24 13.54
CA LYS A 221 6.15 -10.72 12.33
C LYS A 221 6.52 -11.84 11.36
N VAL A 222 7.07 -12.95 11.84
CA VAL A 222 7.43 -14.11 11.01
C VAL A 222 6.17 -14.66 10.34
N VAL A 223 5.11 -14.89 11.12
CA VAL A 223 3.83 -15.38 10.60
C VAL A 223 3.24 -14.43 9.56
N ASN A 224 3.19 -13.14 9.86
CA ASN A 224 2.68 -12.16 8.90
C ASN A 224 3.52 -12.13 7.61
N THR A 225 4.85 -12.26 7.74
CA THR A 225 5.75 -12.31 6.58
C THR A 225 5.46 -13.55 5.74
N LEU A 226 5.23 -14.73 6.34
CA LEU A 226 4.88 -15.93 5.60
C LEU A 226 3.56 -15.75 4.84
N ILE A 227 2.49 -15.36 5.54
CA ILE A 227 1.14 -15.23 4.96
C ILE A 227 1.09 -14.17 3.85
N VAL A 228 1.72 -13.01 4.05
CA VAL A 228 1.71 -11.94 3.03
C VAL A 228 2.41 -12.39 1.74
N ASN A 229 3.44 -13.25 1.84
CA ASN A 229 4.20 -13.72 0.68
C ASN A 229 3.62 -14.99 0.03
N THR A 230 2.63 -15.64 0.64
CA THR A 230 1.90 -16.79 0.04
C THR A 230 0.58 -16.40 -0.60
N LYS A 231 0.03 -15.23 -0.26
CA LYS A 231 -1.13 -14.65 -0.95
C LYS A 231 -0.76 -14.23 -2.38
N GLY A 232 -1.59 -14.58 -3.35
CA GLY A 232 -1.39 -14.18 -4.75
C GLY A 232 -1.55 -12.67 -4.94
N GLU A 233 -0.84 -12.09 -5.92
CA GLU A 233 -1.06 -10.69 -6.31
C GLU A 233 -2.51 -10.50 -6.77
N GLY A 234 -3.31 -9.76 -5.99
CA GLY A 234 -4.70 -9.42 -6.34
C GLY A 234 -5.77 -9.84 -5.33
N GLU A 235 -5.47 -10.71 -4.35
CA GLU A 235 -6.41 -11.04 -3.27
C GLU A 235 -6.50 -9.89 -2.26
N LYS A 236 -7.37 -8.92 -2.55
CA LYS A 236 -7.68 -7.77 -1.68
C LYS A 236 -8.53 -8.13 -0.46
N SER A 237 -8.62 -9.39 -0.03
CA SER A 237 -9.23 -9.77 1.24
C SER A 237 -8.15 -9.85 2.33
N ALA A 238 -7.81 -8.69 2.88
CA ALA A 238 -6.94 -8.59 4.06
C ALA A 238 -7.54 -9.27 5.31
N GLU A 239 -8.81 -9.67 5.27
CA GLU A 239 -9.58 -10.20 6.40
C GLU A 239 -10.42 -11.43 6.03
N ASP A 240 -9.91 -12.31 5.17
CA ASP A 240 -10.55 -13.61 4.99
C ASP A 240 -10.51 -14.39 6.32
N PHE A 241 -11.63 -15.02 6.69
CA PHE A 241 -11.74 -15.87 7.86
C PHE A 241 -10.63 -16.94 7.88
N TRP A 242 -10.33 -17.51 6.70
CA TRP A 242 -9.26 -18.48 6.51
C TRP A 242 -7.88 -17.92 6.90
N VAL A 243 -7.60 -16.67 6.56
CA VAL A 243 -6.34 -15.98 6.90
C VAL A 243 -6.22 -15.76 8.40
N LYS A 244 -7.34 -15.54 9.09
CA LYS A 244 -7.35 -15.39 10.55
C LYS A 244 -7.07 -16.72 11.25
N ALA A 245 -7.70 -17.81 10.81
CA ALA A 245 -7.44 -19.15 11.32
C ALA A 245 -5.99 -19.59 11.04
N GLU A 246 -5.52 -19.41 9.80
CA GLU A 246 -4.15 -19.68 9.38
C GLU A 246 -3.13 -18.94 10.27
N ARG A 247 -3.34 -17.63 10.47
CA ARG A 247 -2.47 -16.82 11.33
C ARG A 247 -2.42 -17.35 12.76
N LEU A 248 -3.56 -17.72 13.34
CA LEU A 248 -3.61 -18.26 14.70
C LEU A 248 -2.87 -19.60 14.81
N LEU A 249 -3.06 -20.49 13.82
CA LEU A 249 -2.35 -21.77 13.76
C LEU A 249 -0.84 -21.57 13.65
N TYR A 250 -0.36 -20.78 12.68
CA TYR A 250 1.08 -20.51 12.54
C TYR A 250 1.67 -19.83 13.79
N CYS A 251 0.93 -18.91 14.45
CA CYS A 251 1.40 -18.30 15.68
C CYS A 251 1.52 -19.32 16.82
N ALA A 252 0.58 -20.28 16.91
CA ALA A 252 0.65 -21.36 17.87
C ALA A 252 1.84 -22.27 17.59
N LEU A 253 1.99 -22.77 16.36
CA LEU A 253 3.05 -23.73 16.00
C LEU A 253 4.46 -23.11 16.10
N ILE A 254 4.66 -21.91 15.54
CA ILE A 254 5.96 -21.22 15.63
C ILE A 254 6.24 -20.82 17.08
N GLY A 255 5.22 -20.42 17.83
CA GLY A 255 5.33 -20.17 19.26
C GLY A 255 5.77 -21.42 20.02
N TYR A 256 5.12 -22.57 19.77
CA TYR A 256 5.47 -23.84 20.39
C TYR A 256 6.93 -24.22 20.10
N ILE A 257 7.34 -24.21 18.83
CA ILE A 257 8.72 -24.52 18.42
C ILE A 257 9.71 -23.56 19.10
N TRP A 258 9.38 -22.28 19.20
CA TRP A 258 10.30 -21.31 19.78
C TRP A 258 10.47 -21.43 21.31
N TYR A 259 9.42 -21.81 22.02
CA TYR A 259 9.45 -21.94 23.48
C TYR A 259 9.87 -23.33 23.98
N GLU A 260 9.41 -24.40 23.32
CA GLU A 260 9.49 -25.77 23.86
C GLU A 260 10.46 -26.67 23.07
N ALA A 261 10.67 -26.42 21.77
CA ALA A 261 11.51 -27.32 20.97
C ALA A 261 13.01 -27.09 21.25
N PRO A 262 13.84 -28.16 21.21
CA PRO A 262 15.28 -28.04 21.34
C PRO A 262 15.87 -27.26 20.15
N ALA A 263 17.06 -26.67 20.34
CA ALA A 263 17.65 -25.72 19.40
C ALA A 263 17.82 -26.26 17.97
N GLU A 264 18.07 -27.56 17.83
CA GLU A 264 18.18 -28.29 16.57
C GLU A 264 16.86 -28.40 15.81
N GLU A 265 15.73 -28.43 16.52
CA GLU A 265 14.36 -28.52 15.97
C GLU A 265 13.72 -27.14 15.76
N MET A 266 14.41 -26.06 16.15
CA MET A 266 13.93 -24.69 15.92
C MET A 266 14.07 -24.27 14.45
N ASN A 267 13.39 -24.95 13.54
CA ASN A 267 13.54 -24.79 12.09
C ASN A 267 12.21 -25.02 11.34
N PHE A 268 12.20 -24.73 10.04
CA PHE A 268 10.98 -24.88 9.23
C PHE A 268 10.61 -26.32 8.90
N THR A 269 11.54 -27.28 8.99
CA THR A 269 11.20 -28.70 8.84
C THR A 269 10.25 -29.13 9.95
N THR A 270 10.56 -28.81 11.20
CA THR A 270 9.69 -29.10 12.35
C THR A 270 8.35 -28.38 12.23
N LEU A 271 8.32 -27.14 11.74
CA LEU A 271 7.06 -26.44 11.46
C LEU A 271 6.21 -27.21 10.43
N LEU A 272 6.80 -27.70 9.35
CA LEU A 272 6.10 -28.48 8.33
C LEU A 272 5.62 -29.83 8.88
N GLU A 273 6.40 -30.49 9.73
CA GLU A 273 6.01 -31.73 10.40
C GLU A 273 4.80 -31.53 11.32
N LEU A 274 4.81 -30.48 12.15
CA LEU A 274 3.66 -30.14 12.99
C LEU A 274 2.43 -29.79 12.15
N ILE A 275 2.61 -29.06 11.05
CA ILE A 275 1.52 -28.75 10.12
C ILE A 275 0.92 -30.04 9.52
N ASN A 276 1.75 -30.98 9.07
CA ASN A 276 1.31 -32.26 8.52
C ASN A 276 0.64 -33.14 9.59
N ALA A 277 1.09 -33.05 10.84
CA ALA A 277 0.51 -33.73 11.98
C ALA A 277 -0.78 -33.07 12.51
N SER A 278 -1.18 -31.90 12.00
CA SER A 278 -2.41 -31.19 12.38
C SER A 278 -3.65 -31.69 11.60
N GLU A 279 -3.72 -32.99 11.30
CA GLU A 279 -4.82 -33.58 10.52
C GLU A 279 -6.16 -33.41 11.25
N ALA A 280 -7.22 -33.03 10.52
CA ALA A 280 -8.58 -33.15 11.02
C ALA A 280 -9.38 -34.17 10.21
N ARG A 281 -10.27 -34.87 10.92
CA ARG A 281 -11.26 -35.80 10.38
C ARG A 281 -12.63 -35.14 10.49
N GLU A 282 -13.37 -35.11 9.39
CA GLU A 282 -14.71 -34.50 9.33
C GLU A 282 -15.79 -35.46 9.84
N ASP A 283 -15.47 -36.76 9.86
CA ASP A 283 -16.34 -37.88 10.24
C ASP A 283 -16.21 -38.29 11.71
N ASP A 284 -15.25 -37.71 12.44
CA ASP A 284 -14.97 -38.02 13.84
C ASP A 284 -14.64 -36.74 14.62
N GLU A 285 -15.64 -36.14 15.27
CA GLU A 285 -15.49 -34.92 16.06
C GLU A 285 -14.65 -35.13 17.34
N GLU A 286 -14.50 -36.38 17.80
CA GLU A 286 -13.70 -36.74 18.97
C GLU A 286 -12.22 -36.97 18.61
N TYR A 287 -11.90 -37.06 17.32
CA TYR A 287 -10.54 -37.25 16.87
C TYR A 287 -9.62 -36.11 17.31
N GLN A 288 -8.56 -36.47 18.01
CA GLN A 288 -7.48 -35.57 18.39
C GLN A 288 -6.24 -35.85 17.54
N SER A 289 -5.76 -34.83 16.84
CA SER A 289 -4.50 -34.92 16.12
C SER A 289 -3.31 -35.01 17.10
N PRO A 290 -2.15 -35.51 16.66
CA PRO A 290 -0.92 -35.45 17.47
C PRO A 290 -0.61 -34.03 17.98
N VAL A 291 -0.95 -33.00 17.21
CA VAL A 291 -0.79 -31.61 17.63
C VAL A 291 -1.83 -31.19 18.68
N ASP A 292 -3.07 -31.68 18.60
CA ASP A 292 -4.06 -31.42 19.66
C ASP A 292 -3.60 -31.98 21.01
N LEU A 293 -3.07 -33.20 21.03
CA LEU A 293 -2.49 -33.81 22.22
C LEU A 293 -1.28 -33.02 22.73
N LEU A 294 -0.38 -32.62 21.83
CA LEU A 294 0.79 -31.80 22.15
C LEU A 294 0.43 -30.48 22.87
N PHE A 295 -0.63 -29.81 22.40
CA PHE A 295 -1.10 -28.57 23.02
C PHE A 295 -1.90 -28.82 24.29
N ALA A 296 -2.59 -29.94 24.43
CA ALA A 296 -3.26 -30.34 25.68
C ALA A 296 -2.23 -30.59 26.80
N ASP A 297 -1.16 -31.33 26.50
CA ASP A 297 -0.07 -31.59 27.45
C ASP A 297 0.66 -30.29 27.85
N LEU A 298 0.87 -29.38 26.89
CA LEU A 298 1.46 -28.08 27.19
C LEU A 298 0.51 -27.19 28.01
N GLU A 299 -0.79 -27.26 27.75
CA GLU A 299 -1.80 -26.53 28.51
C GLU A 299 -1.87 -27.00 29.96
N GLU A 300 -1.80 -28.30 30.22
CA GLU A 300 -1.78 -28.84 31.58
C GLU A 300 -0.58 -28.31 32.38
N ARG A 301 0.60 -28.26 31.75
CA ARG A 301 1.82 -27.73 32.37
C ARG A 301 1.82 -26.21 32.52
N SER A 302 1.34 -25.48 31.51
CA SER A 302 1.40 -24.02 31.46
C SER A 302 0.19 -23.43 30.71
N PRO A 303 -0.96 -23.26 31.39
CA PRO A 303 -2.20 -22.77 30.76
C PRO A 303 -2.08 -21.36 30.16
N ASP A 304 -1.18 -20.55 30.72
CA ASP A 304 -0.96 -19.17 30.30
C ASP A 304 0.04 -19.00 29.15
N HIS A 305 0.57 -20.11 28.61
CA HIS A 305 1.57 -20.11 27.55
C HIS A 305 1.06 -19.43 26.26
N PHE A 306 1.91 -18.63 25.62
CA PHE A 306 1.56 -17.90 24.40
C PHE A 306 1.02 -18.84 23.31
N ALA A 307 1.73 -19.93 23.04
CA ALA A 307 1.37 -20.90 22.02
C ALA A 307 -0.01 -21.53 22.28
N VAL A 308 -0.28 -21.93 23.54
CA VAL A 308 -1.58 -22.50 23.97
C VAL A 308 -2.71 -21.50 23.76
N LYS A 309 -2.51 -20.24 24.16
CA LYS A 309 -3.51 -19.17 23.96
C LYS A 309 -3.84 -18.95 22.48
N GLN A 310 -2.85 -19.03 21.58
CA GLN A 310 -3.10 -18.93 20.14
C GLN A 310 -3.80 -20.18 19.60
N TYR A 311 -3.42 -21.37 20.07
CA TYR A 311 -4.02 -22.63 19.62
C TYR A 311 -5.49 -22.76 20.02
N LYS A 312 -5.84 -22.38 21.26
CA LYS A 312 -7.25 -22.31 21.71
C LYS A 312 -8.08 -21.38 20.83
N LYS A 313 -7.54 -20.18 20.56
CA LYS A 313 -8.19 -19.21 19.67
C LYS A 313 -8.33 -19.76 18.26
N TYR A 314 -7.33 -20.50 17.77
CA TYR A 314 -7.41 -21.22 16.49
C TYR A 314 -8.55 -22.24 16.50
N LYS A 315 -8.63 -23.14 17.48
CA LYS A 315 -9.70 -24.16 17.56
C LYS A 315 -11.10 -23.52 17.63
N LEU A 316 -11.25 -22.43 18.39
CA LEU A 316 -12.49 -21.65 18.44
C LEU A 316 -12.82 -20.97 17.10
N ALA A 317 -11.81 -20.47 16.40
CA ALA A 317 -11.99 -19.80 15.12
C ALA A 317 -12.24 -20.80 13.99
N ALA A 318 -11.64 -21.98 14.02
CA ALA A 318 -11.68 -22.95 12.92
C ALA A 318 -13.02 -23.69 12.84
N GLY A 319 -13.68 -24.03 13.95
CA GLY A 319 -14.88 -24.88 13.91
C GLY A 319 -14.64 -26.26 13.26
N VAL A 320 -15.64 -27.13 13.28
CA VAL A 320 -15.51 -28.60 13.05
C VAL A 320 -14.98 -29.02 11.65
N VAL A 321 -14.82 -28.13 10.67
CA VAL A 321 -14.66 -28.51 9.23
C VAL A 321 -13.35 -28.04 8.57
N CYS A 322 -12.35 -27.55 9.31
CA CYS A 322 -11.41 -26.58 8.70
C CYS A 322 -9.96 -27.00 8.37
N SER A 323 -9.40 -28.14 8.82
CA SER A 323 -7.95 -28.37 8.60
C SER A 323 -7.55 -28.75 7.17
N LYS A 324 -8.37 -29.51 6.40
CA LYS A 324 -7.99 -29.98 5.05
C LYS A 324 -7.97 -28.88 3.97
N ARG A 325 -8.84 -27.87 4.06
CA ARG A 325 -8.92 -26.78 3.06
C ARG A 325 -7.79 -25.76 3.19
N LEU A 326 -7.37 -25.47 4.42
CA LEU A 326 -6.25 -24.56 4.74
C LEU A 326 -4.91 -25.07 4.18
N LEU A 327 -4.66 -26.37 4.30
CA LEU A 327 -3.42 -27.01 3.84
C LEU A 327 -3.32 -27.11 2.31
N ASN A 328 -4.42 -27.44 1.63
CA ASN A 328 -4.41 -27.60 0.18
C ASN A 328 -4.22 -26.28 -0.59
N GLN A 329 -4.66 -25.13 -0.04
CA GLN A 329 -4.40 -23.82 -0.66
C GLN A 329 -2.96 -23.32 -0.45
N ALA A 330 -2.34 -23.62 0.71
CA ALA A 330 -1.00 -23.14 1.05
C ALA A 330 0.13 -23.96 0.39
N VAL A 331 -0.03 -25.29 0.28
CA VAL A 331 1.01 -26.18 -0.25
C VAL A 331 0.96 -26.28 -1.78
N GLY A 332 -0.22 -26.20 -2.39
CA GLY A 332 -0.40 -26.34 -3.85
C GLY A 332 0.20 -25.20 -4.69
N LYS A 333 0.55 -24.06 -4.06
CA LYS A 333 1.05 -22.86 -4.77
C LYS A 333 2.57 -22.61 -4.66
N SER A 334 3.33 -23.43 -3.93
CA SER A 334 4.78 -23.23 -3.78
C SER A 334 5.61 -24.50 -3.98
N LEU A 335 5.99 -24.75 -5.24
CA LEU A 335 7.37 -24.97 -5.72
C LEU A 335 7.29 -25.44 -7.19
N ARG A 336 7.55 -24.51 -8.12
CA ARG A 336 7.93 -24.83 -9.50
C ARG A 336 9.30 -25.51 -9.49
N THR A 337 9.35 -26.79 -9.12
CA THR A 337 10.48 -27.67 -9.37
C THR A 337 9.98 -29.11 -9.47
N HIS A 338 9.43 -29.47 -10.63
CA HIS A 338 9.64 -30.76 -11.29
C HIS A 338 8.90 -30.78 -12.63
N ASN A 339 9.67 -30.70 -13.73
CA ASN A 339 9.18 -31.08 -15.05
C ASN A 339 8.96 -32.61 -15.05
N LEU A 340 7.75 -33.06 -14.71
CA LEU A 340 7.31 -34.40 -15.05
C LEU A 340 6.86 -34.37 -16.52
N LYS A 341 7.60 -35.09 -17.38
CA LYS A 341 7.16 -35.36 -18.75
C LYS A 341 5.82 -36.11 -18.67
N PRO A 342 4.79 -35.73 -19.45
CA PRO A 342 3.52 -36.43 -19.43
C PRO A 342 3.72 -37.84 -20.00
N LYS A 343 3.52 -38.87 -19.17
CA LYS A 343 3.32 -40.24 -19.64
C LYS A 343 1.89 -40.33 -20.20
N LYS A 344 1.79 -40.71 -21.47
CA LYS A 344 0.54 -41.08 -22.14
C LYS A 344 -0.09 -42.30 -21.44
N GLY A 345 -1.40 -42.25 -21.25
CA GLY A 345 -2.27 -43.42 -21.09
C GLY A 345 -2.69 -43.74 -19.67
N ALA A 346 -3.85 -43.25 -19.26
CA ALA A 346 -4.79 -43.94 -18.38
C ALA A 346 -6.13 -43.19 -18.42
N GLN A 347 -7.07 -43.68 -19.23
CA GLN A 347 -8.49 -43.36 -19.08
C GLN A 347 -9.00 -44.02 -17.80
N VAL A 348 -9.55 -43.25 -16.86
CA VAL A 348 -10.42 -43.77 -15.79
C VAL A 348 -11.58 -42.80 -15.54
N MET A 349 -12.75 -43.23 -16.02
CA MET A 349 -14.11 -43.10 -15.47
C MET A 349 -14.69 -41.74 -15.05
N ARG A 350 -15.85 -41.44 -15.67
CA ARG A 350 -16.80 -40.34 -15.46
C ARG A 350 -17.07 -40.04 -13.98
N LYS A 351 -16.83 -38.78 -13.57
CA LYS A 351 -17.28 -38.17 -12.32
C LYS A 351 -17.83 -36.78 -12.67
N ASN A 352 -19.11 -36.54 -12.37
CA ASN A 352 -19.87 -35.28 -12.45
C ASN A 352 -19.32 -34.20 -13.38
N GLU A 353 -19.96 -34.00 -14.55
CA GLU A 353 -19.64 -32.99 -15.56
C GLU A 353 -19.89 -31.57 -15.03
N LYS A 354 -19.04 -31.11 -14.11
CA LYS A 354 -18.98 -29.71 -13.74
C LYS A 354 -18.50 -28.88 -14.93
N ILE A 355 -19.02 -27.66 -15.05
CA ILE A 355 -18.75 -26.79 -16.19
C ILE A 355 -17.52 -25.92 -15.94
N THR A 356 -16.83 -25.56 -17.01
CA THR A 356 -15.89 -24.43 -17.04
C THR A 356 -16.68 -23.20 -17.46
N ALA A 357 -16.94 -22.28 -16.53
CA ALA A 357 -17.66 -21.04 -16.80
C ALA A 357 -16.69 -19.98 -17.37
N LEU A 358 -17.00 -19.45 -18.55
CA LEU A 358 -16.28 -18.33 -19.17
C LEU A 358 -17.18 -17.09 -19.14
N TYR A 359 -16.71 -15.97 -18.58
CA TYR A 359 -17.52 -14.76 -18.46
C TYR A 359 -17.02 -13.63 -19.36
N GLU A 360 -17.89 -13.17 -20.27
CA GLU A 360 -17.60 -12.02 -21.14
C GLU A 360 -18.49 -10.84 -20.83
N ARG A 361 -17.94 -9.63 -20.97
CA ARG A 361 -18.71 -8.41 -20.77
C ARG A 361 -18.27 -7.30 -21.71
N LEU A 362 -19.26 -6.55 -22.21
CA LEU A 362 -19.05 -5.25 -22.84
C LEU A 362 -20.00 -4.24 -22.20
N SER A 363 -19.46 -3.09 -21.77
CA SER A 363 -20.31 -2.04 -21.23
C SER A 363 -20.98 -1.26 -22.34
N ARG A 364 -22.21 -0.78 -22.10
CA ARG A 364 -22.89 0.14 -23.02
C ARG A 364 -22.10 1.43 -23.28
N ASP A 365 -21.33 1.87 -22.29
CA ASP A 365 -20.51 3.09 -22.40
C ASP A 365 -19.29 2.90 -23.32
N ASP A 366 -18.97 1.64 -23.67
CA ASP A 366 -17.84 1.26 -24.53
C ASP A 366 -18.27 0.94 -25.98
N PHE A 367 -19.56 1.12 -26.34
CA PHE A 367 -20.01 0.96 -27.73
C PHE A 367 -19.37 2.01 -28.65
N GLY A 368 -18.73 1.56 -29.72
CA GLY A 368 -18.28 2.43 -30.79
C GLY A 368 -19.45 2.92 -31.65
N LYS A 369 -19.26 3.99 -32.42
CA LYS A 369 -20.29 4.53 -33.35
C LYS A 369 -20.73 3.54 -34.46
N ASP A 370 -20.07 2.39 -34.57
CA ASP A 370 -20.26 1.40 -35.63
C ASP A 370 -20.96 0.11 -35.15
N ASP A 371 -21.30 -0.02 -33.86
CA ASP A 371 -21.79 -1.29 -33.27
C ASP A 371 -23.32 -1.50 -33.36
N ASP A 372 -24.08 -0.56 -33.93
CA ASP A 372 -25.55 -0.54 -33.84
C ASP A 372 -26.30 -1.55 -34.75
N GLN A 373 -25.65 -2.54 -35.38
CA GLN A 373 -26.34 -3.48 -36.30
C GLN A 373 -25.94 -4.97 -36.22
N GLN A 374 -25.17 -5.42 -35.23
CA GLN A 374 -24.87 -6.85 -35.06
C GLN A 374 -25.49 -7.42 -33.77
N ARG A 375 -26.01 -8.65 -33.84
CA ARG A 375 -26.64 -9.36 -32.70
C ARG A 375 -25.70 -9.64 -31.53
N GLU A 376 -24.39 -9.61 -31.76
CA GLU A 376 -23.32 -9.76 -30.77
C GLU A 376 -22.15 -8.85 -31.20
N SER A 377 -21.56 -8.10 -30.25
CA SER A 377 -20.48 -7.16 -30.56
C SER A 377 -19.16 -7.87 -30.88
N ASN A 378 -18.37 -7.33 -31.83
CA ASN A 378 -17.06 -7.88 -32.20
C ASN A 378 -16.11 -8.02 -30.99
N SER A 379 -16.28 -7.14 -29.99
CA SER A 379 -15.50 -7.17 -28.75
C SER A 379 -15.82 -8.41 -27.91
N ILE A 380 -17.10 -8.80 -27.80
CA ILE A 380 -17.50 -10.03 -27.11
C ILE A 380 -16.98 -11.27 -27.85
N SER A 381 -17.10 -11.31 -29.17
CA SER A 381 -16.57 -12.45 -29.95
C SER A 381 -15.05 -12.63 -29.76
N ASN A 382 -14.30 -11.53 -29.67
CA ASN A 382 -12.87 -11.57 -29.36
C ASN A 382 -12.58 -12.03 -27.92
N GLN A 383 -13.39 -11.61 -26.95
CA GLN A 383 -13.28 -12.08 -25.56
C GLN A 383 -13.52 -13.58 -25.45
N LYS A 384 -14.55 -14.11 -26.13
CA LYS A 384 -14.83 -15.55 -26.19
C LYS A 384 -13.63 -16.32 -26.73
N ALA A 385 -13.07 -15.89 -27.86
CA ALA A 385 -11.90 -16.53 -28.46
C ALA A 385 -10.67 -16.55 -27.52
N MET A 386 -10.43 -15.45 -26.79
CA MET A 386 -9.33 -15.39 -25.81
C MET A 386 -9.56 -16.33 -24.62
N LEU A 387 -10.80 -16.41 -24.12
CA LEU A 387 -11.14 -17.27 -22.98
C LEU A 387 -11.14 -18.75 -23.36
N GLU A 388 -11.62 -19.09 -24.56
CA GLU A 388 -11.52 -20.45 -25.11
C GLU A 388 -10.07 -20.87 -25.33
N GLU A 389 -9.23 -20.00 -25.89
CA GLU A 389 -7.80 -20.28 -26.06
C GLU A 389 -7.11 -20.50 -24.71
N PHE A 390 -7.46 -19.68 -23.71
CA PHE A 390 -6.96 -19.85 -22.34
C PHE A 390 -7.40 -21.19 -21.74
N ALA A 391 -8.69 -21.51 -21.82
CA ALA A 391 -9.25 -22.76 -21.34
C ALA A 391 -8.58 -23.98 -22.01
N ALA A 392 -8.38 -23.93 -23.33
CA ALA A 392 -7.70 -24.98 -24.09
C ALA A 392 -6.24 -25.15 -23.66
N ARG A 393 -5.50 -24.05 -23.42
CA ARG A 393 -4.10 -24.10 -22.94
C ARG A 393 -3.98 -24.69 -21.53
N GLN A 394 -4.99 -24.51 -20.68
CA GLN A 394 -5.03 -25.08 -19.33
C GLN A 394 -5.62 -26.51 -19.29
N GLY A 395 -6.15 -27.00 -20.41
CA GLY A 395 -6.81 -28.30 -20.49
C GLY A 395 -8.19 -28.34 -19.82
N PHE A 396 -8.84 -27.17 -19.67
CA PHE A 396 -10.20 -27.10 -19.16
C PHE A 396 -11.20 -27.63 -20.20
N THR A 397 -12.17 -28.40 -19.73
CA THR A 397 -13.18 -29.06 -20.57
C THR A 397 -14.58 -28.64 -20.12
N ASN A 398 -15.60 -28.94 -20.93
CA ASN A 398 -17.01 -28.64 -20.63
C ASN A 398 -17.29 -27.13 -20.47
N ILE A 399 -16.99 -26.36 -21.51
CA ILE A 399 -17.05 -24.89 -21.53
C ILE A 399 -18.50 -24.39 -21.66
N VAL A 400 -18.87 -23.42 -20.83
CA VAL A 400 -20.14 -22.68 -20.89
C VAL A 400 -19.86 -21.18 -20.80
N HIS A 401 -20.38 -20.41 -21.75
CA HIS A 401 -20.23 -18.97 -21.80
C HIS A 401 -21.36 -18.24 -21.07
N PHE A 402 -21.01 -17.22 -20.31
CA PHE A 402 -21.90 -16.29 -19.64
C PHE A 402 -21.58 -14.88 -20.13
N THR A 403 -22.47 -14.31 -20.93
CA THR A 403 -22.18 -13.08 -21.66
C THR A 403 -23.11 -11.94 -21.20
N ASP A 404 -22.53 -10.80 -20.87
CA ASP A 404 -23.22 -9.54 -20.59
C ASP A 404 -22.84 -8.48 -21.65
N ASP A 405 -23.55 -8.47 -22.79
CA ASP A 405 -23.33 -7.51 -23.88
C ASP A 405 -24.24 -6.27 -23.72
N GLY A 406 -23.63 -5.08 -23.73
CA GLY A 406 -24.35 -3.81 -23.69
C GLY A 406 -24.99 -3.44 -22.35
N ILE A 407 -24.50 -3.98 -21.23
CA ILE A 407 -25.02 -3.66 -19.89
C ILE A 407 -24.24 -2.49 -19.27
N SER A 408 -24.98 -1.48 -18.81
CA SER A 408 -24.42 -0.28 -18.15
C SER A 408 -23.37 -0.63 -17.08
N GLY A 409 -22.27 0.12 -17.06
CA GLY A 409 -21.21 0.01 -16.05
C GLY A 409 -21.72 0.12 -14.61
N THR A 410 -22.85 0.81 -14.42
CA THR A 410 -23.47 1.10 -13.12
C THR A 410 -24.50 0.06 -12.66
N CYS A 411 -24.85 -0.92 -13.49
CA CYS A 411 -25.76 -1.99 -13.09
C CYS A 411 -24.99 -3.14 -12.42
N PHE A 412 -25.33 -3.42 -11.16
CA PHE A 412 -24.76 -4.54 -10.40
C PHE A 412 -25.52 -5.85 -10.63
N ASP A 413 -26.80 -5.79 -11.02
CA ASP A 413 -27.66 -6.94 -11.30
C ASP A 413 -27.57 -7.35 -12.77
N ARG A 414 -26.46 -8.01 -13.14
CA ARG A 414 -26.21 -8.37 -14.55
C ARG A 414 -26.66 -9.81 -14.83
N PRO A 415 -27.51 -10.06 -15.83
CA PRO A 415 -28.09 -11.38 -16.07
C PRO A 415 -27.07 -12.50 -16.29
N GLY A 416 -26.03 -12.29 -17.10
CA GLY A 416 -24.98 -13.27 -17.38
C GLY A 416 -24.16 -13.57 -16.12
N PHE A 417 -23.77 -12.53 -15.38
CA PHE A 417 -23.08 -12.68 -14.11
C PHE A 417 -23.93 -13.42 -13.06
N LEU A 418 -25.22 -13.07 -12.93
CA LEU A 418 -26.12 -13.70 -11.96
C LEU A 418 -26.40 -15.17 -12.31
N ALA A 419 -26.57 -15.50 -13.59
CA ALA A 419 -26.72 -16.87 -14.04
C ALA A 419 -25.47 -17.71 -13.74
N MET A 420 -24.29 -17.14 -13.98
CA MET A 420 -23.02 -17.78 -13.63
C MET A 420 -22.88 -18.01 -12.13
N MET A 421 -23.16 -16.99 -11.32
CA MET A 421 -23.09 -17.10 -9.86
C MET A 421 -24.07 -18.14 -9.32
N LYS A 422 -25.25 -18.30 -9.93
CA LYS A 422 -26.20 -19.36 -9.57
C LYS A 422 -25.62 -20.76 -9.79
N GLU A 423 -24.91 -20.99 -10.90
CA GLU A 423 -24.23 -22.27 -11.16
C GLU A 423 -23.05 -22.51 -10.20
N VAL A 424 -22.33 -21.44 -9.82
CA VAL A 424 -21.27 -21.49 -8.81
C VAL A 424 -21.86 -21.87 -7.44
N GLU A 425 -22.96 -21.23 -7.03
CA GLU A 425 -23.66 -21.50 -5.75
C GLU A 425 -24.27 -22.90 -5.71
N ALA A 426 -24.75 -23.41 -6.85
CA ALA A 426 -25.22 -24.79 -7.00
C ALA A 426 -24.08 -25.84 -6.96
N GLY A 427 -22.81 -25.41 -6.99
CA GLY A 427 -21.65 -26.29 -6.98
C GLY A 427 -21.34 -26.97 -8.32
N ASN A 428 -21.96 -26.47 -9.41
CA ASN A 428 -21.88 -27.03 -10.76
C ASN A 428 -20.65 -26.57 -11.55
N VAL A 429 -19.92 -25.56 -11.08
CA VAL A 429 -18.74 -25.00 -11.75
C VAL A 429 -17.45 -25.63 -11.21
N GLU A 430 -16.58 -26.10 -12.10
CA GLU A 430 -15.24 -26.62 -11.77
C GLU A 430 -14.18 -25.51 -11.88
N TYR A 431 -14.24 -24.74 -12.97
CA TYR A 431 -13.31 -23.67 -13.28
C TYR A 431 -14.08 -22.43 -13.74
N LEU A 432 -13.60 -21.25 -13.35
CA LEU A 432 -14.17 -19.95 -13.73
C LEU A 432 -13.06 -19.12 -14.39
N CYS A 433 -13.31 -18.60 -15.60
CA CYS A 433 -12.37 -17.77 -16.34
C CYS A 433 -12.96 -16.41 -16.71
#